data_AF-A0A5C9C0W1-F1
#
_entry.id   AF-A0A5C9C0W1-F1
#
_cell.length_a   1.000
_cell.length_b   1.000
_cell.length_c   1.000
_cell.angle_alpha   90.00
_cell.angle_beta   90.00
_cell.angle_gamma   90.00
#
_symmetry.space_group_name_H-M   'P 1'
#
loop_
_entity.id
_entity.type
_entity.pdbx_description
1 polymer ?
#
loop_
_entity_poly.entity_id
_entity_poly.type
_entity_poly.pdbx_seq_one_letter_code
_entity_poly.pdbx_strand_id
1 'polypeptide(L)'
;RIPAAWTRLAHGEYDHAIELWSNHLNQSRLTTISTVLATFPMVQSPFHLLGHPNVWPAQHGHMFAEAQLVSDTEMSALLWYTAMSQLESGNPQLAGKTMTGLLEANPDTPLRPLIRFYLLLITDELIDVEPPAEWIPIDSETFAPDEPIDVEKK
;
A
#
# COMPACT_ATOMS: atom_id res chain seq x y z
N ARG A 1 -17.23 -9.30 -8.26
CA ARG A 1 -17.27 -7.83 -8.12
C ARG A 1 -16.17 -7.18 -8.96
N ILE A 2 -14.91 -7.60 -8.80
CA ILE A 2 -13.80 -7.19 -9.67
C ILE A 2 -14.08 -7.44 -11.18
N PRO A 3 -14.58 -8.61 -11.63
CA PRO A 3 -14.86 -8.82 -13.06
C PRO A 3 -15.93 -7.88 -13.61
N ALA A 4 -16.91 -7.51 -12.78
CA ALA A 4 -17.95 -6.57 -13.18
C ALA A 4 -17.38 -5.15 -13.36
N ALA A 5 -16.46 -4.73 -12.50
CA ALA A 5 -15.76 -3.46 -12.66
C ALA A 5 -14.95 -3.43 -13.96
N TRP A 6 -14.27 -4.53 -14.31
CA TRP A 6 -13.57 -4.65 -15.59
C TRP A 6 -14.50 -4.57 -16.80
N THR A 7 -15.66 -5.20 -16.75
CA THR A 7 -16.64 -5.09 -17.85
C THR A 7 -17.18 -3.67 -18.00
N ARG A 8 -17.35 -2.93 -16.89
CA ARG A 8 -17.82 -1.53 -16.90
C ARG A 8 -16.75 -0.59 -17.44
N LEU A 9 -15.49 -0.81 -17.07
CA LEU A 9 -14.35 -0.13 -17.65
C LEU A 9 -14.27 -0.38 -19.16
N ALA A 10 -14.45 -1.63 -19.62
CA ALA A 10 -14.44 -1.95 -21.04
C ALA A 10 -15.56 -1.26 -21.84
N HIS A 11 -16.65 -0.88 -21.18
CA HIS A 11 -17.73 -0.09 -21.78
C HIS A 11 -17.53 1.44 -21.66
N GLY A 12 -16.42 1.90 -21.06
CA GLY A 12 -16.12 3.32 -20.84
C GLY A 12 -16.87 3.95 -19.66
N GLU A 13 -17.52 3.15 -18.81
CA GLU A 13 -18.26 3.61 -17.63
C GLU A 13 -17.31 3.71 -16.41
N TYR A 14 -16.38 4.67 -16.45
CA TYR A 14 -15.31 4.79 -15.44
C TYR A 14 -15.83 5.06 -14.03
N ASP A 15 -16.85 5.92 -13.86
CA ASP A 15 -17.41 6.26 -12.55
C ASP A 15 -18.00 5.02 -11.83
N HIS A 16 -18.70 4.18 -12.59
CA HIS A 16 -19.29 2.95 -12.07
C HIS A 16 -18.20 1.92 -11.73
N ALA A 17 -17.12 1.86 -12.50
CA ALA A 17 -15.99 0.99 -12.20
C ALA A 17 -15.29 1.42 -10.90
N ILE A 18 -15.09 2.72 -10.69
CA ILE A 18 -14.54 3.32 -9.47
C ILE A 18 -15.41 3.00 -8.25
N GLU A 19 -16.74 3.14 -8.37
CA GLU A 19 -17.67 2.79 -7.30
C GLU A 19 -17.56 1.29 -6.95
N LEU A 20 -17.48 0.41 -7.94
CA LEU A 20 -17.34 -1.03 -7.71
C LEU A 20 -16.01 -1.40 -7.04
N TRP A 21 -14.90 -0.76 -7.40
CA TRP A 21 -13.61 -0.98 -6.72
C TRP A 21 -13.61 -0.47 -5.29
N SER A 22 -14.15 0.73 -5.04
CA SER A 22 -14.23 1.28 -3.67
C SER A 22 -15.12 0.43 -2.75
N ASN A 23 -16.26 -0.05 -3.26
CA ASN A 23 -17.12 -0.98 -2.54
C ASN A 23 -16.40 -2.30 -2.23
N HIS A 24 -15.61 -2.81 -3.17
CA HIS A 24 -14.84 -4.02 -2.97
C HIS A 24 -13.74 -3.84 -1.91
N LEU A 25 -13.00 -2.72 -1.96
CA LEU A 25 -11.99 -2.37 -0.95
C LEU A 25 -12.58 -2.31 0.45
N ASN A 26 -13.73 -1.63 0.61
CA ASN A 26 -14.41 -1.52 1.90
C ASN A 26 -14.84 -2.89 2.44
N GLN A 27 -15.38 -3.76 1.58
CA GLN A 27 -15.81 -5.11 1.98
C GLN A 27 -14.63 -6.02 2.32
N SER A 28 -13.53 -5.93 1.57
CA SER A 28 -12.30 -6.66 1.87
C SER A 28 -11.77 -6.26 3.24
N ARG A 29 -11.63 -4.96 3.49
CA ARG A 29 -11.20 -4.42 4.79
C ARG A 29 -12.08 -4.91 5.95
N LEU A 30 -13.41 -4.86 5.80
CA LEU A 30 -14.33 -5.33 6.85
C LEU A 30 -14.20 -6.84 7.10
N THR A 31 -14.00 -7.62 6.04
CA THR A 31 -13.82 -9.07 6.14
C THR A 31 -12.53 -9.40 6.86
N THR A 32 -11.41 -8.74 6.49
CA THR A 32 -10.11 -8.89 7.14
C THR A 32 -10.15 -8.52 8.62
N ILE A 33 -10.82 -7.42 8.98
CA ILE A 33 -11.01 -7.05 10.38
C ILE A 33 -11.83 -8.13 11.11
N SER A 34 -12.91 -8.62 10.50
CA SER A 34 -13.74 -9.66 11.09
C SER A 34 -12.99 -10.98 11.30
N THR A 35 -12.12 -11.38 10.38
CA THR A 35 -11.33 -12.62 10.49
C THR A 35 -10.30 -12.52 11.61
N VAL A 36 -9.59 -11.38 11.70
CA VAL A 36 -8.67 -11.11 12.82
C VAL A 36 -9.44 -11.05 14.14
N LEU A 37 -10.59 -10.38 14.19
CA LEU A 37 -11.43 -10.29 15.39
C LEU A 37 -11.90 -11.67 15.89
N ALA A 38 -12.23 -12.57 14.98
CA ALA A 38 -12.66 -13.93 15.32
C ALA A 38 -11.55 -14.76 15.99
N THR A 39 -10.29 -14.38 15.85
CA THR A 39 -9.15 -15.07 16.48
C THR A 39 -8.84 -14.60 17.88
N PHE A 40 -9.47 -13.52 18.39
CA PHE A 40 -9.20 -13.04 19.76
C PHE A 40 -9.59 -14.08 20.83
N PRO A 41 -8.82 -14.19 21.92
CA PRO A 41 -9.04 -15.20 22.95
C PRO A 41 -10.37 -15.02 23.69
N MET A 42 -10.92 -13.80 23.73
CA MET A 42 -12.23 -13.52 24.32
C MET A 42 -13.41 -13.96 23.44
N VAL A 43 -13.16 -14.16 22.13
CA VAL A 43 -14.15 -14.63 21.14
C VAL A 43 -14.02 -16.14 20.92
N GLN A 44 -12.80 -16.67 21.05
CA GLN A 44 -12.53 -18.09 20.93
C GLN A 44 -13.20 -18.88 22.07
N SER A 45 -13.71 -20.07 21.72
CA SER A 45 -14.42 -20.93 22.66
C SER A 45 -13.55 -21.32 23.86
N PRO A 46 -14.12 -21.41 25.08
CA PRO A 46 -13.41 -21.86 26.28
C PRO A 46 -12.96 -23.33 26.24
N PHE A 47 -13.14 -24.06 25.13
CA PHE A 47 -12.64 -25.45 24.98
C PHE A 47 -11.11 -25.56 25.18
N HIS A 48 -10.36 -24.47 25.11
CA HIS A 48 -8.95 -24.42 25.53
C HIS A 48 -8.74 -24.71 27.04
N LEU A 49 -9.77 -24.54 27.88
CA LEU A 49 -9.76 -24.90 29.30
C LEU A 49 -9.96 -26.41 29.54
N LEU A 50 -10.39 -27.16 28.51
CA LEU A 50 -10.66 -28.61 28.59
C LEU A 50 -9.51 -29.47 28.06
N GLY A 51 -8.29 -28.91 27.98
CA GLY A 51 -7.07 -29.63 27.60
C GLY A 51 -6.77 -29.67 26.10
N HIS A 52 -7.53 -28.92 25.29
CA HIS A 52 -7.18 -28.70 23.88
C HIS A 52 -6.00 -27.72 23.75
N PRO A 53 -5.10 -27.91 22.77
CA PRO A 53 -3.95 -27.04 22.60
C PRO A 53 -4.42 -25.60 22.35
N ASN A 54 -3.98 -24.69 23.21
CA ASN A 54 -4.19 -23.26 23.02
C ASN A 54 -3.37 -22.79 21.82
N VAL A 55 -4.04 -22.53 20.70
CA VAL A 55 -3.43 -22.04 19.46
C VAL A 55 -3.23 -20.51 19.46
N TRP A 56 -3.75 -19.83 20.48
CA TRP A 56 -3.39 -18.44 20.80
C TRP A 56 -2.04 -18.39 21.53
N PRO A 57 -1.09 -17.50 21.16
CA PRO A 57 -1.20 -16.38 20.20
C PRO A 57 -0.74 -16.69 18.77
N ALA A 58 -0.20 -17.88 18.50
CA ALA A 58 0.45 -18.19 17.22
C ALA A 58 -0.50 -18.10 16.02
N GLN A 59 -1.72 -18.63 16.14
CA GLN A 59 -2.73 -18.57 15.08
C GLN A 59 -3.16 -17.13 14.78
N HIS A 60 -3.29 -16.29 15.80
CA HIS A 60 -3.64 -14.88 15.61
C HIS A 60 -2.53 -14.11 14.92
N GLY A 61 -1.28 -14.30 15.36
CA GLY A 61 -0.12 -13.69 14.72
C GLY A 61 -0.02 -14.08 13.25
N HIS A 62 -0.27 -15.35 12.93
CA HIS A 62 -0.29 -15.83 11.55
C HIS A 62 -1.40 -15.18 10.72
N MET A 63 -2.65 -15.22 11.20
CA MET A 63 -3.79 -14.63 10.48
C MET A 63 -3.64 -13.12 10.30
N PHE A 64 -3.07 -12.42 11.28
CA PHE A 64 -2.77 -10.99 11.18
C PHE A 64 -1.67 -10.70 10.16
N ALA A 65 -0.57 -11.46 10.18
CA ALA A 65 0.51 -11.29 9.23
C ALA A 65 0.06 -11.56 7.78
N GLU A 66 -0.72 -12.62 7.58
CA GLU A 66 -1.30 -12.96 6.28
C GLU A 66 -2.28 -11.88 5.80
N ALA A 67 -3.17 -11.42 6.70
CA ALA A 67 -4.09 -10.33 6.43
C ALA A 67 -3.38 -9.06 5.97
N GLN A 68 -2.27 -8.69 6.62
CA GLN A 68 -1.50 -7.51 6.27
C GLN A 68 -0.84 -7.64 4.89
N LEU A 69 -0.09 -8.74 4.66
CA LEU A 69 0.69 -8.94 3.44
C LEU A 69 -0.17 -9.02 2.18
N VAL A 70 -1.27 -9.79 2.24
CA VAL A 70 -2.17 -9.97 1.08
C VAL A 70 -2.95 -8.68 0.80
N SER A 71 -3.40 -8.00 1.87
CA SER A 71 -4.17 -6.76 1.75
C SER A 71 -3.37 -5.66 1.06
N ASP A 72 -2.10 -5.48 1.39
CA ASP A 72 -1.30 -4.36 0.87
C ASP A 72 -1.07 -4.48 -0.65
N THR A 73 -0.86 -5.69 -1.16
CA THR A 73 -0.66 -5.93 -2.60
C THR A 73 -1.96 -5.73 -3.39
N GLU A 74 -3.06 -6.32 -2.92
CA GLU A 74 -4.36 -6.19 -3.59
C GLU A 74 -4.88 -4.73 -3.55
N MET A 75 -4.71 -4.06 -2.41
CA MET A 75 -5.11 -2.67 -2.24
C MET A 75 -4.31 -1.75 -3.17
N SER A 76 -3.00 -1.97 -3.29
CA SER A 76 -2.15 -1.20 -4.22
C SER A 76 -2.62 -1.37 -5.67
N ALA A 77 -2.93 -2.59 -6.11
CA ALA A 77 -3.42 -2.84 -7.46
C ALA A 77 -4.79 -2.17 -7.73
N LEU A 78 -5.72 -2.23 -6.76
CA LEU A 78 -7.04 -1.62 -6.90
C LEU A 78 -6.99 -0.09 -6.91
N LEU A 79 -6.15 0.52 -6.07
CA LEU A 79 -5.92 1.97 -6.09
C LEU A 79 -5.27 2.42 -7.40
N TRP A 80 -4.35 1.61 -7.93
CA TRP A 80 -3.78 1.85 -9.25
C TRP A 80 -4.83 1.85 -10.37
N TYR A 81 -5.69 0.83 -10.45
CA TYR A 81 -6.76 0.81 -11.46
C TYR A 81 -7.76 1.97 -11.31
N THR A 82 -8.02 2.37 -10.07
CA THR A 82 -8.83 3.54 -9.78
C THR A 82 -8.18 4.81 -10.32
N ALA A 83 -6.87 4.99 -10.09
CA ALA A 83 -6.13 6.14 -10.61
C ALA A 83 -6.06 6.15 -12.14
N MET A 84 -5.89 4.99 -12.79
CA MET A 84 -5.93 4.88 -14.26
C MET A 84 -7.30 5.30 -14.81
N SER A 85 -8.38 4.86 -14.17
CA SER A 85 -9.74 5.23 -14.59
C SER A 85 -10.03 6.71 -14.37
N GLN A 86 -9.44 7.32 -13.34
CA GLN A 86 -9.49 8.77 -13.13
C GLN A 86 -8.73 9.53 -14.23
N LEU A 87 -7.63 8.98 -14.75
CA LEU A 87 -6.95 9.55 -15.92
C LEU A 87 -7.79 9.43 -17.19
N GLU A 88 -8.36 8.25 -17.45
CA GLU A 88 -9.16 8.00 -18.65
C GLU A 88 -10.47 8.80 -18.66
N SER A 89 -11.04 9.09 -17.49
CA SER A 89 -12.20 9.99 -17.35
C SER A 89 -11.85 11.49 -17.49
N GLY A 90 -10.56 11.84 -17.64
CA GLY A 90 -10.11 13.22 -17.84
C GLY A 90 -9.87 14.01 -16.55
N ASN A 91 -9.69 13.33 -15.40
CA ASN A 91 -9.44 13.95 -14.10
C ASN A 91 -8.01 13.68 -13.58
N PRO A 92 -6.96 14.24 -14.22
CA PRO A 92 -5.57 13.91 -13.89
C PRO A 92 -5.15 14.37 -12.49
N GLN A 93 -5.71 15.48 -11.98
CA GLN A 93 -5.38 15.95 -10.62
C GLN A 93 -5.89 14.99 -9.55
N LEU A 94 -7.06 14.37 -9.76
CA LEU A 94 -7.59 13.37 -8.84
C LEU A 94 -6.76 12.08 -8.90
N ALA A 95 -6.38 11.67 -10.10
CA ALA A 95 -5.49 10.53 -10.31
C ALA A 95 -4.14 10.73 -9.60
N GLY A 96 -3.55 11.92 -9.72
CA GLY A 96 -2.33 12.28 -9.01
C GLY A 96 -2.47 12.13 -7.50
N LYS A 97 -3.56 12.67 -6.91
CA LYS A 97 -3.82 12.53 -5.47
C LYS A 97 -3.98 11.06 -5.05
N THR A 98 -4.68 10.25 -5.84
CA THR A 98 -4.86 8.82 -5.57
C THR A 98 -3.52 8.07 -5.62
N MET A 99 -2.66 8.41 -6.57
CA MET A 99 -1.31 7.85 -6.71
C MET A 99 -0.38 8.25 -5.58
N THR A 100 -0.39 9.52 -5.16
CA THR A 100 0.36 9.99 -3.99
C THR A 100 -0.10 9.27 -2.73
N GLY A 101 -1.42 9.18 -2.50
CA GLY A 101 -1.97 8.45 -1.36
C GLY A 101 -1.64 6.95 -1.38
N LEU A 102 -1.51 6.34 -2.56
CA LEU A 102 -1.04 4.97 -2.71
C LEU A 102 0.41 4.83 -2.20
N LEU A 103 1.32 5.72 -2.61
CA LEU A 103 2.72 5.71 -2.17
C LEU A 103 2.87 6.02 -0.68
N GLU A 104 2.02 6.88 -0.11
CA GLU A 104 1.99 7.14 1.34
C GLU A 104 1.53 5.91 2.13
N ALA A 105 0.56 5.15 1.61
CA ALA A 105 0.05 3.96 2.26
C ALA A 105 0.97 2.73 2.08
N ASN A 106 1.59 2.59 0.91
CA ASN A 106 2.51 1.50 0.60
C ASN A 106 3.68 2.02 -0.25
N PRO A 107 4.77 2.47 0.38
CA PRO A 107 5.91 3.05 -0.33
C PRO A 107 6.72 2.00 -1.11
N ASP A 108 6.67 0.73 -0.70
CA ASP A 108 7.43 -0.39 -1.25
C ASP A 108 6.65 -1.15 -2.33
N THR A 109 5.57 -0.54 -2.84
CA THR A 109 4.73 -1.15 -3.87
C THR A 109 5.53 -1.47 -5.14
N PRO A 110 5.33 -2.64 -5.76
CA PRO A 110 5.99 -2.97 -7.03
C PRO A 110 5.58 -2.04 -8.18
N LEU A 111 4.50 -1.26 -7.99
CA LEU A 111 4.00 -0.28 -8.96
C LEU A 111 4.74 1.06 -8.92
N ARG A 112 5.66 1.26 -7.97
CA ARG A 112 6.37 2.54 -7.75
C ARG A 112 7.01 3.13 -9.02
N PRO A 113 7.71 2.37 -9.88
CA PRO A 113 8.27 2.92 -11.12
C PRO A 113 7.21 3.49 -12.06
N LEU A 114 6.04 2.84 -12.14
CA LEU A 114 4.92 3.31 -12.95
C LEU A 114 4.32 4.56 -12.32
N ILE A 115 4.04 4.53 -11.02
CA ILE A 115 3.46 5.68 -10.30
C ILE A 115 4.34 6.92 -10.44
N ARG A 116 5.66 6.77 -10.27
CA ARG A 116 6.63 7.84 -10.48
C ARG A 116 6.52 8.46 -11.87
N PHE A 117 6.43 7.63 -12.92
CA PHE A 117 6.30 8.10 -14.29
C PHE A 117 5.03 8.94 -14.49
N TYR A 118 3.88 8.43 -14.03
CA TYR A 118 2.62 9.16 -14.19
C TYR A 118 2.53 10.41 -13.32
N LEU A 119 3.05 10.37 -12.09
CA LEU A 119 3.10 11.55 -11.23
C LEU A 119 3.96 12.65 -11.83
N LEU A 120 5.14 12.32 -12.37
CA LEU A 120 5.96 13.30 -13.09
C LEU A 120 5.19 13.99 -14.23
N LEU A 121 4.39 13.25 -14.99
CA LEU A 121 3.59 13.82 -16.08
C LEU A 121 2.43 14.69 -15.60
N ILE A 122 1.88 14.41 -14.41
CA ILE A 122 0.69 15.10 -13.87
C ILE A 122 1.09 16.32 -13.04
N THR A 123 2.13 16.20 -12.21
CA THR A 123 2.52 17.18 -11.19
C THR A 123 3.86 17.85 -11.47
N ASP A 124 4.64 17.37 -12.45
CA ASP A 124 6.02 17.80 -12.73
C ASP A 124 6.98 17.53 -11.56
N GLU A 125 6.60 16.65 -10.63
CA GLU A 125 7.40 16.28 -9.47
C GLU A 125 8.10 14.94 -9.68
N LEU A 126 9.41 14.91 -9.42
CA LEU A 126 10.22 13.70 -9.55
C LEU A 126 10.36 13.00 -8.19
N ILE A 127 9.68 11.87 -8.05
CA ILE A 127 9.80 11.00 -6.86
C ILE A 127 10.99 10.05 -7.04
N ASP A 128 11.66 9.67 -5.97
CA ASP A 128 12.75 8.69 -6.04
C ASP A 128 12.26 7.28 -6.41
N VAL A 129 13.05 6.61 -7.26
CA VAL A 129 12.76 5.24 -7.73
C VAL A 129 12.85 4.25 -6.58
N GLU A 130 13.83 4.44 -5.69
CA GLU A 130 14.06 3.57 -4.55
C GLU A 130 13.02 3.84 -3.46
N PRO A 131 12.43 2.80 -2.87
CA PRO A 131 11.61 2.95 -1.69
C PRO A 131 12.44 3.49 -0.51
N PRO A 132 11.81 4.25 0.42
CA PRO A 132 12.50 4.76 1.60
C PRO A 132 13.14 3.67 2.48
N ALA A 133 12.61 2.44 2.45
CA ALA A 133 13.16 1.31 3.19
C ALA A 133 14.54 0.85 2.68
N GLU A 134 14.89 1.19 1.43
CA GLU A 134 16.18 0.87 0.81
C GLU A 134 17.20 2.01 0.96
N TRP A 135 16.80 3.16 1.50
CA TRP A 135 17.70 4.29 1.73
C TRP A 135 18.73 3.94 2.80
N ILE A 136 20.01 4.14 2.48
CA ILE A 136 21.09 4.01 3.45
C ILE A 136 20.91 5.11 4.51
N PRO A 137 20.76 4.78 5.80
CA PRO A 137 20.68 5.80 6.83
C PRO A 137 21.99 6.59 6.85
N ILE A 138 21.91 7.87 6.54
CA ILE A 138 23.06 8.78 6.59
C ILE A 138 23.16 9.28 8.03
N ASP A 139 23.91 8.56 8.86
CA ASP A 139 24.31 9.09 10.17
C ASP A 139 25.44 10.10 9.97
N SER A 140 25.47 11.15 10.80
CA SER A 140 26.50 12.22 10.76
C SER A 140 27.93 11.71 11.00
N GLU A 141 28.10 10.45 11.40
CA GLU A 141 29.38 9.75 11.55
C GLU A 141 29.85 9.02 10.28
N THR A 142 29.00 8.93 9.25
CA THR A 142 29.29 8.19 7.99
C THR A 142 30.22 8.98 7.07
N PHE A 143 30.24 10.31 7.19
CA PHE A 143 31.20 11.15 6.50
C PHE A 143 32.42 11.34 7.40
N ALA A 144 33.60 10.97 6.88
CA ALA A 144 34.86 11.32 7.53
C ALA A 144 34.88 12.84 7.76
N PRO A 145 35.31 13.33 8.93
CA PRO A 145 35.47 14.76 9.15
C PRO A 145 36.41 15.30 8.06
N ASP A 146 35.99 16.37 7.39
CA ASP A 146 36.78 17.01 6.35
C ASP A 146 38.21 17.22 6.87
N GLU A 147 39.19 16.53 6.26
CA GLU A 147 40.59 16.77 6.58
C GLU A 147 40.88 18.25 6.33
N PRO A 148 41.48 18.98 7.28
CA PRO A 148 41.76 20.39 7.09
C PRO A 148 42.69 20.54 5.89
N ILE A 149 42.20 21.20 4.84
CA ILE A 149 42.99 21.59 3.69
C ILE A 149 44.04 22.57 4.22
N ASP A 150 45.28 22.12 4.36
CA ASP A 150 46.42 22.97 4.69
C ASP A 150 46.59 24.01 3.57
N VAL A 151 46.03 25.20 3.80
CA VAL A 151 46.28 26.36 2.96
C VAL A 151 47.70 26.84 3.30
N GLU A 152 48.70 26.30 2.60
CA GLU A 152 50.04 26.87 2.56
C GLU A 152 49.93 28.33 2.11
N LYS A 153 50.09 29.26 3.07
CA LYS A 153 50.26 30.68 2.79
C LYS A 153 51.64 30.87 2.16
N LYS A 154 51.67 31.20 0.86
CA LYS A 154 52.81 31.86 0.21
C LYS A 154 52.53 33.35 0.06
#